data_AF-W7EH42-F1
#
_entry.id   AF-W7EH42-F1
#
_cell.length_a   1.000
_cell.length_b   1.000
_cell.length_c   1.000
_cell.angle_alpha   90.00
_cell.angle_beta   90.00
_cell.angle_gamma   90.00
#
_symmetry.space_group_name_H-M   'P 1'
#
loop_
_entity.id
_entity.type
_entity.pdbx_description
1 polymer ?
#
loop_
_entity_poly.entity_id
_entity_poly.type
_entity_poly.pdbx_seq_one_letter_code
_entity_poly.pdbx_strand_id
1 'polypeptide(L)'
;MATPWPRRATWPTPLREHATSLGTFLHDVLEAIKRNGSQTVPADLARDIIRGALTLVLKTQHTPNLDTVRDALAVAQTKAKTNAEQTAQALDQIKSELKNTVDIIQLVAANIQQNASTVEEARAAAKEATQVGKATLEMAREIKNKAP
;
A
#
# COMPACT_ATOMS: atom_id res chain seq x y z
N MET A 1 -23.81 -42.67 40.83
CA MET A 1 -24.96 -41.86 40.39
C MET A 1 -24.68 -41.38 38.98
N ALA A 2 -25.55 -41.69 38.02
CA ALA A 2 -25.39 -41.21 36.64
C ALA A 2 -25.75 -39.73 36.61
N THR A 3 -24.81 -38.88 36.18
CA THR A 3 -25.05 -37.46 35.93
C THR A 3 -26.24 -37.34 34.98
N PRO A 4 -27.37 -36.72 35.36
CA PRO A 4 -28.52 -36.64 34.47
C PRO A 4 -28.15 -35.79 33.27
N TRP A 5 -28.32 -36.37 32.09
CA TRP A 5 -28.19 -35.67 30.82
C TRP A 5 -29.09 -34.42 30.80
N PRO A 6 -28.68 -33.30 30.17
CA PRO A 6 -29.61 -32.25 29.85
C PRO A 6 -30.63 -32.80 28.83
N ARG A 7 -31.77 -33.25 29.36
CA ARG A 7 -32.95 -33.63 28.56
C ARG A 7 -33.21 -32.51 27.56
N ARG A 8 -33.09 -32.81 26.26
CA ARG A 8 -33.37 -31.89 25.14
C ARG A 8 -32.44 -30.67 25.04
N ALA A 9 -31.13 -30.85 25.22
CA ALA A 9 -30.16 -29.77 25.06
C ALA A 9 -30.14 -29.20 23.64
N THR A 10 -30.36 -27.88 23.55
CA THR A 10 -30.10 -27.05 22.38
C THR A 10 -28.62 -27.14 22.07
N TRP A 11 -28.23 -27.87 21.00
CA TRP A 11 -26.83 -27.94 20.58
C TRP A 11 -26.31 -26.54 20.24
N PRO A 12 -25.07 -26.17 20.64
CA PRO A 12 -24.50 -24.89 20.29
C PRO A 12 -24.55 -24.65 18.79
N THR A 13 -24.96 -23.46 18.36
CA THR A 13 -24.97 -23.10 16.93
C THR A 13 -23.56 -23.08 16.33
N PRO A 14 -22.54 -22.48 16.98
CA PRO A 14 -21.18 -22.41 16.43
C PRO A 14 -20.56 -23.79 16.25
N LEU A 15 -19.95 -24.02 15.08
CA LEU A 15 -19.37 -25.32 14.70
C LEU A 15 -18.32 -25.80 15.71
N ARG A 16 -17.43 -24.90 16.15
CA ARG A 16 -16.36 -25.20 17.11
C ARG A 16 -16.91 -25.65 18.46
N GLU A 17 -17.85 -24.90 19.02
CA GLU A 17 -18.45 -25.18 20.33
C GLU A 17 -19.29 -26.46 20.30
N HIS A 18 -19.98 -26.71 19.18
CA HIS A 18 -20.69 -27.97 18.94
C HIS A 18 -19.71 -29.15 18.95
N ALA A 19 -18.60 -29.06 18.22
CA ALA A 19 -17.60 -30.13 18.15
C ALA A 19 -16.98 -30.42 19.54
N THR A 20 -16.63 -29.39 20.31
CA THR A 20 -16.12 -29.53 21.68
C THR A 20 -17.13 -30.19 22.60
N SER A 21 -18.40 -29.77 22.53
CA SER A 21 -19.48 -30.32 23.35
C SER A 21 -19.75 -31.80 23.01
N LEU A 22 -19.83 -32.13 21.71
CA LEU A 22 -19.99 -33.50 21.25
C LEU A 22 -18.80 -34.38 21.63
N GLY A 23 -17.57 -33.88 21.52
CA GLY A 23 -16.36 -34.63 21.88
C GLY A 23 -16.29 -34.96 23.36
N THR A 24 -16.60 -33.99 24.22
CA THR A 24 -16.70 -34.20 25.68
C THR A 24 -17.73 -35.27 26.00
N PHE A 25 -18.91 -35.17 25.38
CA PHE A 25 -19.98 -36.16 25.57
C PHE A 25 -19.58 -37.57 25.12
N LEU A 26 -19.02 -37.72 23.92
CA LEU A 26 -18.58 -39.02 23.43
C LEU A 26 -17.53 -39.65 24.34
N HIS A 27 -16.65 -38.83 24.93
CA HIS A 27 -15.66 -39.28 25.90
C HIS A 27 -16.32 -39.81 27.18
N ASP A 28 -17.27 -39.06 27.76
CA ASP A 28 -18.00 -39.47 28.95
C ASP A 28 -18.79 -40.77 28.73
N VAL A 29 -19.42 -40.92 27.56
CA VAL A 29 -20.13 -42.14 27.18
C VAL A 29 -19.16 -43.31 27.05
N LEU A 30 -18.01 -43.10 26.40
CA LEU A 30 -17.01 -44.15 26.23
C LEU A 30 -16.46 -44.62 27.59
N GLU A 31 -16.22 -43.71 28.53
CA GLU A 31 -15.85 -44.07 29.89
C GLU A 31 -16.95 -44.82 30.64
N ALA A 32 -18.21 -44.41 30.49
CA ALA A 32 -19.34 -45.09 31.10
C ALA A 32 -19.49 -46.53 30.58
N ILE A 33 -19.32 -46.74 29.26
CA ILE A 33 -19.33 -48.07 28.64
C ILE A 33 -18.17 -48.93 29.16
N LYS A 34 -16.94 -48.37 29.22
CA LYS A 34 -15.77 -49.08 29.77
C LYS A 34 -15.97 -49.54 31.21
N ARG A 35 -16.64 -48.72 32.04
CA ARG A 35 -16.92 -49.03 33.45
C ARG A 35 -18.01 -50.10 33.61
N ASN A 36 -18.99 -50.16 32.71
CA ASN A 36 -20.14 -51.05 32.81
C ASN A 36 -20.01 -52.38 32.04
N GLY A 37 -18.88 -52.62 31.35
CA GLY A 37 -18.61 -53.88 30.65
C GLY A 37 -19.58 -54.13 29.48
N SER A 38 -20.00 -55.39 29.26
CA SER A 38 -20.80 -55.85 28.12
C SER A 38 -22.28 -55.41 28.15
N GLN A 39 -22.64 -54.39 28.90
CA GLN A 39 -24.01 -53.92 29.04
C GLN A 39 -24.43 -53.12 27.80
N THR A 40 -25.65 -53.35 27.32
CA THR A 40 -26.18 -52.68 26.12
C THR A 40 -26.35 -51.17 26.36
N VAL A 41 -25.96 -50.37 25.37
CA VAL A 41 -26.13 -48.91 25.41
C VAL A 41 -27.62 -48.58 25.37
N PRO A 42 -28.15 -47.72 26.28
CA PRO A 42 -29.54 -47.30 26.24
C PRO A 42 -29.92 -46.66 24.91
N ALA A 43 -31.08 -47.03 24.35
CA ALA A 43 -31.51 -46.56 23.03
C ALA A 43 -31.63 -45.02 22.93
N ASP A 44 -32.06 -44.35 24.00
CA ASP A 44 -32.14 -42.89 24.03
C ASP A 44 -30.75 -42.23 23.98
N LEU A 45 -29.76 -42.83 24.65
CA LEU A 45 -28.37 -42.37 24.62
C LEU A 45 -27.77 -42.53 23.22
N ALA A 46 -28.00 -43.67 22.59
CA ALA A 46 -27.58 -43.92 21.21
C ALA A 46 -28.22 -42.91 20.23
N ARG A 47 -29.52 -42.60 20.41
CA ARG A 47 -30.23 -41.60 19.60
C ARG A 47 -29.61 -40.21 19.71
N ASP A 48 -29.27 -39.77 20.92
CA ASP A 48 -28.66 -38.45 21.14
C ASP A 48 -27.26 -38.34 20.54
N ILE A 49 -26.45 -39.40 20.64
CA ILE A 49 -25.13 -39.49 20.00
C ILE A 49 -25.26 -39.36 18.48
N ILE A 50 -26.15 -40.15 17.87
CA ILE A 50 -26.38 -40.13 16.42
C ILE A 50 -26.84 -38.74 15.97
N ARG A 51 -27.76 -38.12 16.72
CA ARG A 51 -28.28 -36.79 16.39
C ARG A 51 -27.21 -35.71 16.51
N GLY A 52 -26.40 -35.74 17.56
CA GLY A 52 -25.29 -34.81 17.78
C GLY A 52 -24.23 -34.91 16.69
N ALA A 53 -23.84 -36.14 16.34
CA ALA A 53 -22.88 -36.42 15.27
C ALA A 53 -23.40 -36.02 13.89
N LEU A 54 -24.63 -36.38 13.55
CA LEU A 54 -25.25 -36.00 12.27
C LEU A 54 -25.34 -34.48 12.12
N THR A 55 -25.72 -33.77 13.19
CA THR A 55 -25.78 -32.30 13.17
C THR A 55 -24.40 -31.69 12.93
N LEU A 56 -23.35 -32.24 13.54
CA LEU A 56 -21.98 -31.77 13.32
C LEU A 56 -21.56 -31.98 11.86
N VAL A 57 -21.81 -33.18 11.30
CA VAL A 57 -21.50 -33.50 9.90
C VAL A 57 -22.20 -32.53 8.95
N LEU A 58 -23.51 -32.31 9.13
CA LEU A 58 -24.27 -31.37 8.28
C LEU A 58 -23.70 -29.94 8.37
N LYS A 59 -23.33 -29.47 9.57
CA LYS A 59 -22.69 -28.16 9.73
C LYS A 59 -21.34 -28.08 9.03
N THR A 60 -20.51 -29.12 9.10
CA THR A 60 -19.23 -29.14 8.38
C THR A 60 -19.41 -29.15 6.87
N GLN A 61 -20.39 -29.89 6.35
CA GLN A 61 -20.71 -29.94 4.92
C GLN A 61 -21.28 -28.62 4.40
N HIS A 62 -21.97 -27.86 5.24
CA HIS A 62 -22.55 -26.56 4.86
C HIS A 62 -21.63 -25.38 5.21
N THR A 63 -20.45 -25.64 5.77
CA THR A 63 -19.44 -24.60 5.96
C THR A 63 -18.84 -24.29 4.58
N PRO A 64 -18.93 -23.02 4.10
CA PRO A 64 -18.40 -22.66 2.80
C PRO A 64 -16.90 -22.97 2.74
N ASN A 65 -16.44 -23.55 1.63
CA ASN A 65 -15.01 -23.59 1.37
C ASN A 65 -14.53 -22.16 1.05
N LEU A 66 -13.59 -21.64 1.86
CA LEU A 66 -13.03 -20.30 1.73
C LEU A 66 -11.67 -20.28 1.03
N ASP A 67 -11.17 -21.40 0.51
CA ASP A 67 -9.88 -21.49 -0.18
C ASP A 67 -9.81 -20.52 -1.36
N THR A 68 -10.88 -20.44 -2.17
CA THR A 68 -10.95 -19.49 -3.29
C THR A 68 -10.89 -18.03 -2.82
N VAL A 69 -11.51 -17.71 -1.67
CA VAL A 69 -11.46 -16.36 -1.10
C VAL A 69 -10.06 -16.06 -0.57
N ARG A 70 -9.42 -17.03 0.08
CA ARG A 70 -8.05 -16.93 0.56
C ARG A 70 -7.08 -16.70 -0.59
N ASP A 71 -7.19 -17.46 -1.68
CA ASP A 71 -6.34 -17.33 -2.86
C ASP A 71 -6.56 -15.99 -3.55
N ALA A 72 -7.82 -15.58 -3.73
CA ALA A 72 -8.16 -14.28 -4.28
C ALA A 72 -7.59 -13.14 -3.41
N LEU A 73 -7.64 -13.26 -2.09
CA LEU A 73 -7.07 -12.30 -1.15
C LEU A 73 -5.55 -12.25 -1.25
N ALA A 74 -4.88 -13.40 -1.35
CA ALA A 74 -3.42 -13.46 -1.52
C ALA A 74 -2.97 -12.80 -2.83
N VAL A 75 -3.70 -13.04 -3.93
CA VAL A 75 -3.48 -12.39 -5.22
C VAL A 75 -3.72 -10.89 -5.13
N ALA A 76 -4.82 -10.46 -4.50
CA ALA A 76 -5.13 -9.04 -4.31
C ALA A 76 -4.06 -8.31 -3.48
N GLN A 77 -3.60 -8.93 -2.39
CA GLN A 77 -2.53 -8.40 -1.55
C GLN A 77 -1.20 -8.26 -2.33
N THR A 78 -0.86 -9.25 -3.13
CA THR A 78 0.34 -9.22 -3.98
C THR A 78 0.25 -8.09 -5.00
N LYS A 79 -0.89 -7.98 -5.71
CA LYS A 79 -1.12 -6.90 -6.68
C LYS A 79 -1.09 -5.52 -6.02
N ALA A 80 -1.70 -5.37 -4.85
CA ALA A 80 -1.69 -4.11 -4.11
C ALA A 80 -0.25 -3.70 -3.72
N LYS A 81 0.57 -4.66 -3.27
CA LYS A 81 1.98 -4.42 -2.96
C LYS A 81 2.78 -3.99 -4.18
N THR A 82 2.67 -4.72 -5.29
CA THR A 82 3.37 -4.37 -6.54
C THR A 82 2.94 -3.00 -7.05
N ASN A 83 1.64 -2.69 -7.04
CA ASN A 83 1.16 -1.37 -7.45
C ASN A 83 1.69 -0.24 -6.56
N ALA A 84 1.77 -0.48 -5.24
CA ALA A 84 2.34 0.50 -4.31
C ALA A 84 3.84 0.74 -4.60
N GLU A 85 4.61 -0.32 -4.82
CA GLU A 85 6.04 -0.24 -5.17
C GLU A 85 6.25 0.50 -6.51
N GLN A 86 5.47 0.17 -7.54
CA GLN A 86 5.52 0.85 -8.84
C GLN A 86 5.15 2.33 -8.73
N THR A 87 4.13 2.66 -7.93
CA THR A 87 3.72 4.06 -7.72
C THR A 87 4.80 4.84 -6.98
N ALA A 88 5.42 4.25 -5.95
CA ALA A 88 6.53 4.88 -5.24
C ALA A 88 7.73 5.14 -6.17
N GLN A 89 8.09 4.16 -6.99
CA GLN A 89 9.17 4.31 -7.97
C GLN A 89 8.87 5.41 -9.01
N ALA A 90 7.65 5.47 -9.53
CA ALA A 90 7.24 6.50 -10.46
C ALA A 90 7.29 7.91 -9.83
N LEU A 91 6.88 8.04 -8.56
CA LEU A 91 6.98 9.30 -7.82
C LEU A 91 8.44 9.72 -7.60
N ASP A 92 9.33 8.79 -7.28
CA ASP A 92 10.75 9.08 -7.13
C ASP A 92 11.39 9.53 -8.46
N GLN A 93 11.00 8.90 -9.58
CA GLN A 93 11.42 9.34 -10.91
C GLN A 93 10.97 10.76 -11.21
N ILE A 94 9.66 11.05 -11.05
CA ILE A 94 9.09 12.40 -11.26
C ILE A 94 9.81 13.43 -10.39
N LYS A 95 10.08 13.09 -9.12
CA LYS A 95 10.81 13.98 -8.19
C LYS A 95 12.21 14.29 -8.70
N SER A 96 12.93 13.30 -9.24
CA SER A 96 14.28 13.49 -9.77
C SER A 96 14.31 14.31 -11.05
N GLU A 97 13.36 14.08 -11.97
CA GLU A 97 13.19 14.88 -13.18
C GLU A 97 12.82 16.33 -12.86
N LEU A 98 11.94 16.55 -11.86
CA LEU A 98 11.58 17.88 -11.41
C LEU A 98 12.79 18.61 -10.84
N LYS A 99 13.62 17.93 -10.03
CA LYS A 99 14.84 18.51 -9.49
C LYS A 99 15.81 18.91 -10.60
N ASN A 100 16.01 18.04 -11.59
CA ASN A 100 16.84 18.35 -12.77
C ASN A 100 16.30 19.57 -13.52
N THR A 101 14.99 19.64 -13.72
CA THR A 101 14.34 20.79 -14.37
C THR A 101 14.59 22.09 -13.60
N VAL A 102 14.50 22.07 -12.26
CA VAL A 102 14.83 23.23 -11.41
C VAL A 102 16.29 23.64 -11.57
N ASP A 103 17.23 22.69 -11.58
CA ASP A 103 18.66 22.97 -11.76
C ASP A 103 18.93 23.61 -13.13
N ILE A 104 18.28 23.13 -14.19
CA ILE A 104 18.34 23.72 -15.54
C ILE A 104 17.79 25.16 -15.53
N ILE A 105 16.64 25.39 -14.89
CA ILE A 105 16.04 26.74 -14.82
C ILE A 105 16.98 27.71 -14.09
N GLN A 106 17.62 27.27 -13.00
CA GLN A 106 18.58 28.09 -12.27
C GLN A 106 19.81 28.44 -13.13
N LEU A 107 20.34 27.47 -13.88
CA LEU A 107 21.43 27.70 -14.82
C LEU A 107 21.05 28.70 -15.92
N VAL A 108 19.85 28.54 -16.50
CA VAL A 108 19.33 29.47 -17.52
C VAL A 108 19.16 30.88 -16.95
N ALA A 109 18.62 31.01 -15.73
CA ALA A 109 18.47 32.31 -15.07
C ALA A 109 19.83 33.00 -14.82
N ALA A 110 20.84 32.24 -14.38
CA ALA A 110 22.20 32.76 -14.19
C ALA A 110 22.81 33.25 -15.52
N ASN A 111 22.65 32.48 -16.60
CA ASN A 111 23.12 32.86 -17.93
C ASN A 111 22.42 34.11 -18.47
N ILE A 112 21.10 34.25 -18.25
CA ILE A 112 20.35 35.45 -18.63
C ILE A 112 20.88 36.68 -17.88
N GLN A 113 21.09 36.56 -16.57
CA GLN A 113 21.62 37.65 -15.74
C GLN A 113 23.01 38.07 -16.22
N GLN A 114 23.88 37.10 -16.50
CA GLN A 114 25.21 37.36 -17.03
C GLN A 114 25.15 38.05 -18.40
N ASN A 115 24.36 37.53 -19.33
CA ASN A 115 24.20 38.13 -20.65
C ASN A 115 23.65 39.56 -20.58
N ALA A 116 22.70 39.82 -19.68
CA ALA A 116 22.17 41.16 -19.46
C ALA A 116 23.27 42.14 -18.98
N SER A 117 24.14 41.71 -18.07
CA SER A 117 25.29 42.52 -17.63
C SER A 117 26.27 42.81 -18.78
N THR A 118 26.62 41.80 -19.57
CA THR A 118 27.51 41.96 -20.74
C THR A 118 26.92 42.92 -21.78
N VAL A 119 25.60 42.86 -22.01
CA VAL A 119 24.91 43.77 -22.94
C VAL A 119 24.94 45.21 -22.43
N GLU A 120 24.72 45.44 -21.14
CA GLU A 120 24.81 46.78 -20.57
C GLU A 120 26.24 47.33 -20.58
N GLU A 121 27.25 46.51 -20.30
CA GLU A 121 28.67 46.88 -20.44
C GLU A 121 29.01 47.26 -21.89
N ALA A 122 28.60 46.44 -22.87
CA ALA A 122 28.81 46.73 -24.28
C ALA A 122 28.11 48.03 -24.71
N ARG A 123 26.90 48.29 -24.19
CA ARG A 123 26.15 49.51 -24.45
C ARG A 123 26.84 50.74 -23.85
N ALA A 124 27.38 50.63 -22.65
CA ALA A 124 28.16 51.69 -22.01
C ALA A 124 29.42 52.02 -22.82
N ALA A 125 30.20 51.00 -23.20
CA ALA A 125 31.40 51.15 -24.02
C ALA A 125 31.10 51.78 -25.38
N ALA A 126 30.00 51.40 -26.04
CA ALA A 126 29.58 52.00 -27.30
C ALA A 126 29.22 53.49 -27.16
N LYS A 127 28.58 53.89 -26.05
CA LYS A 127 28.29 55.30 -25.76
C LYS A 127 29.58 56.10 -25.55
N GLU A 128 30.52 55.58 -24.78
CA GLU A 128 31.82 56.22 -24.56
C GLU A 128 32.59 56.39 -25.88
N ALA A 129 32.70 55.33 -26.68
CA ALA A 129 33.35 55.39 -28.00
C ALA A 129 32.72 56.45 -28.91
N THR A 130 31.39 56.58 -28.88
CA THR A 130 30.67 57.60 -29.65
C THR A 130 31.01 59.03 -29.17
N GLN A 131 31.11 59.25 -27.87
CA GLN A 131 31.51 60.55 -27.31
C GLN A 131 32.95 60.91 -27.66
N VAL A 132 33.88 59.95 -27.49
CA VAL A 132 35.29 60.13 -27.87
C VAL A 132 35.43 60.43 -29.35
N GLY A 133 34.68 59.73 -30.22
CA GLY A 133 34.67 59.98 -31.66
C GLY A 133 34.19 61.40 -32.02
N LYS A 134 33.13 61.89 -31.37
CA LYS A 134 32.67 63.28 -31.52
C LYS A 134 33.73 64.29 -31.08
N ALA A 135 34.31 64.12 -29.89
CA ALA A 135 35.35 65.00 -29.38
C ALA A 135 36.58 65.03 -30.29
N THR A 136 36.97 63.87 -30.84
CA THR A 136 38.11 63.77 -31.78
C THR A 136 37.83 64.52 -33.08
N LEU A 137 36.61 64.42 -33.62
CA LEU A 137 36.20 65.17 -34.81
C LEU A 137 36.15 66.68 -34.57
N GLU A 138 35.68 67.12 -33.40
CA GLU A 138 35.70 68.52 -33.00
C GLU A 138 37.13 69.06 -32.91
N MET A 139 38.03 68.35 -32.22
CA MET A 139 39.46 68.70 -32.18
C MET A 139 40.07 68.78 -33.59
N ALA A 140 39.79 67.81 -34.46
CA ALA A 140 40.30 67.81 -35.84
C ALA A 140 39.79 69.02 -36.65
N ARG A 141 38.52 69.39 -36.47
CA ARG A 141 37.94 70.61 -37.08
C ARG A 141 38.61 71.88 -36.55
N GLU A 142 38.82 71.98 -35.25
CA GLU A 142 39.50 73.13 -34.65
C GLU A 142 40.93 73.28 -35.17
N ILE A 143 41.66 72.17 -35.28
CA ILE A 143 43.01 72.16 -35.84
C ILE A 143 42.98 72.63 -37.31
N LYS A 144 42.07 72.09 -38.12
CA LYS A 144 41.92 72.51 -39.53
C LYS A 144 41.60 74.00 -39.66
N ASN A 145 40.74 74.54 -38.81
CA ASN A 145 40.34 75.95 -38.86
C ASN A 145 41.42 76.91 -38.32
N LYS A 146 42.40 76.42 -37.56
CA LYS A 146 43.51 77.20 -36.99
C LYS A 146 44.83 77.06 -37.77
N ALA A 147 44.85 76.28 -38.86
CA ALA A 147 46.01 76.20 -39.74
C ALA A 147 46.11 77.49 -40.61
N PRO A 148 47.28 78.15 -40.68
CA PRO A 148 47.49 79.41 -41.40
C PRO A 148 47.38 79.28 -42.93
#